data_AF-A0A7L2BSJ0-F1
#
_entry.id   AF-A0A7L2BSJ0-F1
#
_cell.length_a   1.000
_cell.length_b   1.000
_cell.length_c   1.000
_cell.angle_alpha   90.00
_cell.angle_beta   90.00
_cell.angle_gamma   90.00
#
_symmetry.space_group_name_H-M   'P 1'
#
loop_
_entity.id
_entity.type
_entity.pdbx_description
1 polymer ?
#
loop_
_entity_poly.entity_id
_entity_poly.type
_entity_poly.pdbx_seq_one_letter_code
_entity_poly.pdbx_strand_id
1 'polypeptide(L)'
;MSGAYDPALRRLALALAPEKLRARAGVYAGVGGPSYETPAECRLLRGVGADAVGMSTVSEAAAARHLGLRVLGLSLITNSAPSDDAD
;
A
#
# COMPACT_ATOMS: atom_id res chain seq x y z
N MET A 1 3.50 -16.07 0.50
CA MET A 1 3.03 -14.68 0.64
C MET A 1 1.51 -14.51 0.77
N SER A 2 0.67 -15.48 0.37
CA SER A 2 -0.77 -15.39 0.70
C SER A 2 -0.98 -15.22 2.21
N GLY A 3 -1.84 -14.28 2.59
CA GLY A 3 -2.06 -13.90 3.99
C GLY A 3 -0.87 -13.23 4.67
N ALA A 4 0.06 -12.60 3.94
CA ALA A 4 1.13 -11.80 4.53
C ALA A 4 0.58 -10.65 5.41
N TYR A 5 -0.50 -10.01 4.95
CA TYR A 5 -1.27 -9.05 5.74
C TYR A 5 -2.53 -9.73 6.27
N ASP A 6 -2.72 -9.67 7.59
CA ASP A 6 -3.79 -10.38 8.29
C ASP A 6 -5.17 -9.75 8.00
N PRO A 7 -6.12 -10.49 7.39
CA PRO A 7 -7.44 -9.95 7.08
C PRO A 7 -8.26 -9.53 8.29
N ALA A 8 -8.10 -10.18 9.45
CA ALA A 8 -8.80 -9.83 10.68
C ALA A 8 -8.27 -8.52 11.27
N LEU A 9 -6.95 -8.29 11.24
CA LEU A 9 -6.38 -7.00 11.64
C LEU A 9 -6.85 -5.87 10.72
N ARG A 10 -6.90 -6.11 9.40
CA ARG A 10 -7.43 -5.13 8.45
C ARG A 10 -8.90 -4.78 8.71
N ARG A 11 -9.75 -5.79 8.94
CA ARG A 11 -11.17 -5.56 9.28
C ARG A 11 -11.32 -4.77 10.58
N LEU A 12 -10.54 -5.10 11.60
CA LEU A 12 -10.54 -4.36 12.87
C LEU A 12 -10.12 -2.91 12.67
N ALA A 13 -9.03 -2.66 11.92
CA ALA A 13 -8.56 -1.30 11.65
C ALA A 13 -9.60 -0.46 10.90
N LEU A 14 -10.29 -1.03 9.90
CA LEU A 14 -11.37 -0.34 9.18
C LEU A 14 -12.60 -0.09 10.06
N ALA A 15 -12.96 -1.02 10.95
CA ALA A 15 -14.08 -0.84 11.87
C ALA A 15 -13.81 0.23 12.94
N LEU A 16 -12.54 0.45 13.30
CA LEU A 16 -12.11 1.47 14.26
C LEU A 16 -11.77 2.82 13.61
N ALA A 17 -11.73 2.89 12.28
CA ALA A 17 -11.42 4.12 11.57
C ALA A 17 -12.53 5.17 11.83
N PRO A 18 -12.20 6.42 12.19
CA PRO A 18 -13.19 7.48 12.33
C PRO A 18 -13.96 7.68 11.02
N GLU A 19 -15.27 7.94 11.08
CA GLU A 19 -16.09 8.16 9.88
C GLU A 19 -15.58 9.29 8.97
N LYS A 20 -14.92 10.29 9.57
CA LYS A 20 -14.32 11.43 8.85
C LYS A 20 -13.02 11.05 8.11
N LEU A 21 -12.39 9.93 8.47
CA LEU A 21 -11.19 9.43 7.81
C LEU A 21 -11.59 8.58 6.60
N ARG A 22 -11.10 8.94 5.42
CA ARG A 22 -11.31 8.15 4.19
C ARG A 22 -10.39 6.92 4.18
N ALA A 23 -10.59 6.02 5.14
CA ALA A 23 -9.83 4.76 5.23
C ALA A 23 -10.35 3.77 4.18
N ARG A 24 -9.42 3.16 3.42
CA ARG A 24 -9.73 2.15 2.42
C ARG A 24 -8.67 1.04 2.42
N ALA A 25 -9.06 -0.15 2.01
CA ALA A 25 -8.12 -1.23 1.70
C ALA A 25 -7.65 -1.10 0.25
N GLY A 26 -6.42 -1.53 -0.02
CA GLY A 26 -5.85 -1.52 -1.37
C GLY A 26 -4.56 -2.34 -1.47
N VAL A 27 -3.97 -2.34 -2.67
CA VAL A 27 -2.70 -2.98 -3.01
C VAL A 27 -1.58 -1.95 -2.96
N TYR A 28 -0.54 -2.25 -2.19
CA TYR A 28 0.67 -1.43 -2.11
C TYR A 28 1.78 -2.04 -2.98
N ALA A 29 2.32 -1.26 -3.90
CA ALA A 29 3.50 -1.61 -4.67
C ALA A 29 4.77 -1.12 -3.97
N GLY A 30 5.65 -2.04 -3.58
CA GLY A 30 6.98 -1.70 -3.07
C GLY A 30 7.99 -1.58 -4.21
N VAL A 31 8.65 -0.44 -4.34
CA VAL A 31 9.76 -0.21 -5.28
C VAL A 31 11.06 0.06 -4.53
N GLY A 32 12.20 0.11 -5.25
CA GLY A 32 13.50 0.30 -4.62
C GLY A 32 13.81 1.72 -4.15
N GLY A 33 13.26 2.74 -4.82
CA GLY A 33 13.69 4.14 -4.61
C GLY A 33 15.17 4.36 -4.97
N PRO A 34 15.79 5.48 -4.54
CA PRO A 34 15.20 6.61 -3.80
C PRO A 34 14.48 7.62 -4.70
N SER A 35 14.60 7.47 -6.01
CA SER A 35 13.86 8.29 -6.99
C SER A 35 12.37 7.95 -6.92
N TYR A 36 11.53 8.99 -6.92
CA TYR A 36 10.10 8.82 -7.13
C TYR A 36 9.80 8.24 -8.51
N GLU A 37 8.62 7.63 -8.61
CA GLU A 37 8.13 7.03 -9.84
C GLU A 37 7.83 8.12 -10.88
N THR A 38 8.23 7.85 -12.12
CA THR A 38 7.81 8.65 -13.27
C THR A 38 6.30 8.46 -13.54
N PRO A 39 5.64 9.40 -14.25
CA PRO A 39 4.24 9.24 -14.61
C PRO A 39 3.93 7.93 -15.37
N ALA A 40 4.87 7.47 -16.21
CA ALA A 40 4.74 6.20 -16.93
C ALA A 40 4.79 4.98 -15.99
N GLU A 41 5.67 4.99 -14.99
CA GLU A 41 5.73 3.95 -13.96
C GLU A 41 4.48 3.97 -13.10
N CYS A 42 3.97 5.14 -12.70
CA CYS A 42 2.70 5.27 -11.99
C CYS A 42 1.53 4.65 -12.78
N ARG A 43 1.44 4.91 -14.09
CA ARG A 43 0.41 4.31 -14.96
C ARG A 43 0.56 2.80 -15.06
N LEU A 44 1.79 2.30 -15.20
CA LEU A 44 2.07 0.87 -15.22
C LEU A 44 1.62 0.20 -13.93
N LEU A 45 2.01 0.76 -12.77
CA LEU A 45 1.66 0.24 -11.45
C LEU A 45 0.15 0.23 -11.23
N ARG A 46 -0.55 1.30 -11.61
CA ARG A 46 -2.01 1.35 -11.59
C ARG A 46 -2.62 0.29 -12.54
N GLY A 47 -2.06 0.11 -13.73
CA GLY A 47 -2.50 -0.88 -14.71
C GLY A 47 -2.39 -2.33 -14.22
N VAL A 48 -1.43 -2.62 -13.33
CA VAL A 48 -1.29 -3.93 -12.66
C VAL A 48 -2.01 -4.01 -11.31
N GLY A 49 -2.83 -3.01 -10.98
CA GLY A 49 -3.74 -3.02 -9.83
C GLY A 49 -3.18 -2.46 -8.53
N ALA A 50 -2.11 -1.65 -8.55
CA ALA A 50 -1.64 -0.94 -7.37
C ALA A 50 -2.51 0.28 -7.04
N ASP A 51 -2.86 0.43 -5.76
CA ASP A 51 -3.59 1.58 -5.21
C ASP A 51 -2.67 2.63 -4.56
N ALA A 52 -1.47 2.20 -4.18
CA ALA A 52 -0.41 3.02 -3.58
C ALA A 52 0.97 2.46 -3.97
N VAL A 53 1.98 3.33 -3.97
CA VAL A 53 3.39 2.97 -4.20
C VAL A 53 4.27 3.60 -3.13
N GLY A 54 5.37 2.92 -2.79
CA GLY A 54 6.41 3.47 -1.93
C GLY A 54 7.62 2.56 -1.83
N MET A 55 8.58 2.94 -0.99
CA MET A 55 9.96 2.40 -1.04
C MET A 55 10.34 1.53 0.17
N SER A 56 9.36 1.12 0.99
CA SER A 56 9.55 0.36 2.24
C SER A 56 8.45 -0.71 2.40
N THR A 57 8.41 -1.36 3.56
CA THR A 57 7.31 -2.16 4.13
C THR A 57 7.18 -3.57 3.56
N VAL A 58 7.41 -3.78 2.26
CA VAL A 58 7.24 -5.11 1.64
C VAL A 58 8.24 -6.13 2.20
N SER A 59 9.50 -5.74 2.36
CA SER A 59 10.56 -6.62 2.88
C SER A 59 10.32 -6.99 4.34
N GLU A 60 9.93 -6.01 5.16
CA GLU A 60 9.60 -6.19 6.57
C GLU A 60 8.37 -7.09 6.75
N ALA A 61 7.32 -6.88 5.94
CA ALA A 61 6.12 -7.72 5.96
C ALA A 61 6.43 -9.17 5.55
N ALA A 62 7.31 -9.37 4.56
CA ALA A 62 7.75 -10.70 4.15
C ALA A 62 8.53 -11.41 5.26
N ALA A 63 9.47 -10.72 5.91
CA ALA A 63 10.24 -11.25 7.03
C ALA A 63 9.34 -11.58 8.23
N ALA A 64 8.43 -10.67 8.61
CA ALA A 64 7.47 -10.89 9.68
C ALA A 64 6.57 -12.11 9.41
N ARG A 65 6.10 -12.28 8.17
CA ARG A 65 5.31 -13.44 7.78
C ARG A 65 6.10 -14.75 7.83
N HIS A 66 7.38 -14.71 7.46
CA HIS A 66 8.28 -15.86 7.59
C HIS A 66 8.45 -16.29 9.05
N LEU A 67 8.49 -15.32 9.98
CA LEU A 67 8.54 -15.55 11.42
C LEU A 67 7.18 -15.92 12.04
N GLY A 68 6.12 -16.08 11.24
CA GLY A 68 4.78 -16.42 11.74
C GLY A 68 4.04 -15.27 12.45
N LEU A 69 4.52 -14.03 12.32
CA LEU A 69 3.86 -12.86 12.90
C LEU A 69 2.64 -12.43 12.08
N ARG A 70 1.67 -11.85 12.77
CA ARG A 70 0.50 -11.20 12.15
C ARG A 70 0.87 -9.76 11.79
N VAL A 71 0.57 -9.33 10.57
CA VAL A 71 0.96 -8.01 10.06
C VAL A 71 -0.27 -7.19 9.70
N LEU A 72 -0.30 -5.93 10.14
CA LEU A 72 -1.19 -4.88 9.64
C LEU A 72 -0.33 -3.85 8.89
N GLY A 73 -0.64 -3.60 7.62
CA GLY A 73 -0.02 -2.54 6.83
C GLY A 73 -0.95 -1.34 6.72
N LEU A 74 -0.43 -0.14 6.99
CA LEU A 74 -1.13 1.13 6.83
C LEU A 74 -0.24 2.09 6.03
N SER A 75 -0.78 2.70 4.98
CA SER A 75 -0.09 3.70 4.19
C SER A 75 -0.84 5.03 4.31
N LEU A 76 -0.16 6.07 4.77
CA LEU A 76 -0.66 7.44 4.69
C LEU A 76 -0.34 7.98 3.31
N ILE A 77 -1.37 8.30 2.52
CA ILE A 77 -1.19 8.85 1.18
C ILE A 77 -0.89 10.34 1.30
N THR A 78 0.36 10.72 1.01
CA THR A 78 0.85 12.10 1.10
C THR A 78 0.64 12.91 -0.17
N ASN A 79 0.52 12.24 -1.32
CA ASN A 79 0.31 12.85 -2.62
C ASN A 79 -0.41 11.87 -3.55
N SER A 80 -1.06 12.43 -4.57
CA SER A 80 -1.55 11.65 -5.70
C SER A 80 -0.39 11.38 -6.67
N ALA A 81 -0.33 10.17 -7.21
CA ALA A 81 0.59 9.84 -8.29
C ALA A 81 0.20 10.67 -9.55
N PRO A 82 1.17 11.19 -10.32
CA PRO A 82 0.89 11.93 -11.53
C PRO A 82 0.06 11.08 -12.52
N SER A 83 -1.10 11.57 -12.90
CA SER A 83 -1.87 11.08 -14.06
C SER A 83 -1.74 12.12 -15.18
N ASP A 84 -1.74 11.66 -16.44
CA ASP A 84 -1.74 12.55 -17.62
C ASP A 84 -3.06 13.35 -17.75
N ASP A 85 -4.01 13.09 -16.85
CA ASP A 85 -5.20 13.91 -16.66
C ASP A 85 -4.75 15.21 -15.97
N ALA A 86 -4.59 16.24 -16.79
CA ALA A 86 -4.41 17.62 -16.35
C ALA A 86 -5.44 17.98 -15.26
N ASP A 87 -4.94 18.45 -14.11
CA ASP A 87 -5.60 19.49 -13.35
C ASP A 87 -5.05 20.85 -13.81
#